data_AF-A0A7V3VA84-F1
#
_entry.id   AF-A0A7V3VA84-F1
#
_cell.length_a   1.000
_cell.length_b   1.000
_cell.length_c   1.000
_cell.angle_alpha   90.00
_cell.angle_beta   90.00
_cell.angle_gamma   90.00
#
_symmetry.space_group_name_H-M   'P 1'
#
loop_
_entity.id
_entity.type
_entity.pdbx_description
1 polymer ?
#
loop_
_entity_poly.entity_id
_entity_poly.type
_entity_poly.pdbx_seq_one_letter_code
_entity_poly.pdbx_strand_id
1 'polypeptide(L)'
;MLNSAYNTQIVAGAIGGWELAIILLAALLLFGAKRLPELARALGQSLREFKKAARDVEEELHTADKQTPVDSNKKNHTPPAG
;
A
#
# COMPACT_ATOMS: atom_id res chain seq x y z
N MET A 1 -12.77 -24.65 41.20
CA MET A 1 -13.30 -24.59 39.81
C MET A 1 -13.41 -23.16 39.25
N LEU A 2 -13.48 -22.09 40.06
CA LEU A 2 -13.50 -20.70 39.53
C LEU A 2 -12.12 -20.14 39.11
N ASN A 3 -11.00 -20.68 39.62
CA ASN A 3 -9.65 -20.13 39.38
C ASN A 3 -9.06 -20.48 38.00
N SER A 4 -9.43 -21.63 37.42
CA SER A 4 -8.90 -22.07 36.11
C SER A 4 -9.64 -21.46 34.92
N ALA A 5 -10.91 -21.09 35.09
CA ALA A 5 -11.72 -20.49 34.02
C ALA A 5 -11.32 -19.02 33.72
N TYR A 6 -10.86 -18.27 34.73
CA TYR A 6 -10.37 -16.90 34.55
C TYR A 6 -9.10 -16.84 33.71
N ASN A 7 -8.12 -17.71 33.99
CA ASN A 7 -6.88 -17.75 33.23
C ASN A 7 -7.10 -18.14 31.75
N THR A 8 -7.98 -19.09 31.46
CA THR A 8 -8.23 -19.52 30.08
C THR A 8 -9.03 -18.50 29.25
N GLN A 9 -9.94 -17.73 29.85
CA GLN A 9 -10.72 -16.70 29.14
C GLN A 9 -9.87 -15.46 28.81
N ILE A 10 -8.99 -15.03 29.74
CA ILE A 10 -7.96 -14.03 29.45
C ILE A 10 -7.05 -14.53 28.32
N VAL A 11 -6.61 -15.79 28.38
CA VAL A 11 -5.77 -16.44 27.35
C VAL A 11 -6.59 -16.90 26.13
N ALA A 12 -7.83 -16.46 25.92
CA ALA A 12 -8.55 -16.73 24.67
C ALA A 12 -8.99 -15.44 23.96
N GLY A 13 -9.37 -14.42 24.73
CA GLY A 13 -9.66 -13.07 24.23
C GLY A 13 -8.43 -12.15 24.16
N ALA A 14 -7.34 -12.44 24.89
CA ALA A 14 -6.12 -11.64 24.89
C ALA A 14 -4.96 -12.19 24.03
N ILE A 15 -5.14 -13.31 23.32
CA ILE A 15 -4.09 -13.99 22.48
C ILE A 15 -3.72 -13.22 21.20
N GLY A 16 -3.87 -11.90 21.17
CA GLY A 16 -3.47 -11.14 19.99
C GLY A 16 -2.93 -9.79 20.38
N GLY A 17 -3.69 -9.03 21.15
CA GLY A 17 -3.25 -7.71 21.60
C GLY A 17 -2.11 -7.77 22.59
N TRP A 18 -2.17 -8.69 23.57
CA TRP A 18 -1.21 -8.70 24.67
C TRP A 18 0.13 -9.33 24.28
N GLU A 19 0.18 -10.43 23.51
CA GLU A 19 1.46 -10.94 23.01
C GLU A 19 2.14 -9.94 22.06
N LEU A 20 1.38 -9.30 21.16
CA LEU A 20 1.94 -8.27 20.28
C LEU A 20 2.47 -7.10 21.10
N ALA A 21 1.78 -6.66 22.15
CA ALA A 21 2.28 -5.61 23.04
C ALA A 21 3.58 -6.00 23.75
N ILE A 22 3.71 -7.25 24.22
CA ILE A 22 4.95 -7.75 24.84
C ILE A 22 6.09 -7.81 23.81
N ILE A 23 5.84 -8.33 22.61
CA ILE A 23 6.85 -8.37 21.53
C ILE A 23 7.28 -6.96 21.15
N LEU A 24 6.32 -6.03 21.03
CA LEU A 24 6.60 -4.63 20.73
C LEU A 24 7.42 -3.99 21.85
N LEU A 25 7.10 -4.28 23.11
CA LEU A 25 7.86 -3.80 24.26
C LEU A 25 9.29 -4.35 24.26
N ALA A 26 9.48 -5.64 24.00
CA ALA A 26 10.80 -6.25 23.87
C ALA A 26 11.61 -5.63 22.71
N ALA A 27 10.98 -5.40 21.56
CA ALA A 27 11.58 -4.69 20.44
C ALA A 27 11.93 -3.24 20.80
N LEU A 28 11.08 -2.54 21.56
CA LEU A 28 11.35 -1.20 22.07
C LEU A 28 12.53 -1.17 23.05
N LEU A 29 12.76 -2.22 23.84
CA LEU A 29 13.93 -2.32 24.71
C LEU A 29 15.22 -2.58 23.91
N LEU A 30 15.17 -3.42 22.88
CA LEU A 30 16.31 -3.71 22.00
C LEU A 30 16.69 -2.53 21.11
N PHE A 31 15.71 -1.96 20.41
CA PHE A 31 15.92 -0.92 19.41
C PHE A 31 15.74 0.49 19.97
N GLY A 32 14.98 0.65 21.06
CA GLY A 32 14.62 1.96 21.63
C GLY A 32 13.32 2.53 21.05
N ALA A 33 12.53 3.20 21.91
CA ALA A 33 11.25 3.82 21.55
C ALA A 33 11.33 4.86 20.41
N LYS A 34 12.52 5.45 20.17
CA LYS A 34 12.74 6.42 19.09
C LYS A 34 13.08 5.78 17.74
N ARG A 35 13.66 4.58 17.72
CA ARG A 35 14.12 3.94 16.47
C ARG A 35 12.98 3.33 15.67
N LEU A 36 12.00 2.70 16.32
CA LEU A 36 10.82 2.15 15.64
C LEU A 36 10.08 3.18 14.77
N PRO A 37 9.68 4.37 15.29
CA PRO A 37 8.99 5.37 14.48
C PRO A 37 9.89 6.02 13.43
N GLU A 38 11.20 6.12 13.68
CA GLU A 38 12.17 6.63 12.71
C GLU A 38 12.29 5.69 11.50
N LEU A 39 12.42 4.38 11.74
CA LEU A 39 12.43 3.35 10.69
C LEU A 39 11.10 3.30 9.94
N ALA A 40 9.98 3.35 10.64
CA ALA A 40 8.65 3.36 10.02
C ALA A 40 8.45 4.57 9.11
N ARG A 41 8.93 5.76 9.51
CA ARG A 41 8.89 6.98 8.68
C ARG A 41 9.76 6.84 7.44
N ALA A 42 10.99 6.34 7.58
CA ALA A 42 11.90 6.14 6.47
C ALA A 42 11.33 5.13 5.45
N LEU A 43 10.83 3.99 5.92
CA LEU A 43 10.16 2.98 5.09
C LEU A 43 8.88 3.52 4.44
N GLY A 44 8.08 4.29 5.18
CA GLY A 44 6.86 4.90 4.66
C GLY A 44 7.15 5.90 3.53
N GLN A 45 8.22 6.69 3.68
CA GLN A 45 8.68 7.61 2.65
C GLN A 45 9.19 6.85 1.42
N SER A 46 10.02 5.82 1.60
CA SER A 46 10.49 5.01 0.46
C SER A 46 9.35 4.32 -0.27
N LEU A 47 8.37 3.78 0.46
CA LEU A 47 7.23 3.10 -0.13
C LEU A 47 6.29 4.09 -0.86
N ARG A 48 6.18 5.33 -0.38
CA ARG A 48 5.43 6.39 -1.05
C ARG A 48 6.07 6.79 -2.38
N GLU A 49 7.38 7.03 -2.40
CA GLU A 49 8.11 7.36 -3.63
C GLU A 49 8.08 6.19 -4.62
N PHE A 50 8.28 4.96 -4.13
CA PHE A 50 8.17 3.75 -4.94
C PHE A 50 6.77 3.62 -5.57
N LYS A 51 5.71 3.84 -4.78
CA LYS A 51 4.34 3.79 -5.29
C LYS A 51 4.08 4.87 -6.34
N LYS A 52 4.62 6.08 -6.15
CA LYS A 52 4.49 7.18 -7.13
C LYS A 52 5.16 6.80 -8.45
N ALA A 53 6.44 6.40 -8.40
CA ALA A 53 7.17 5.97 -9.58
C ALA A 53 6.49 4.80 -10.30
N ALA A 54 5.95 3.83 -9.55
CA ALA A 54 5.21 2.72 -10.14
C ALA A 54 3.94 3.16 -10.89
N ARG A 55 3.26 4.23 -10.43
CA ARG A 55 2.08 4.78 -11.11
C ARG A 55 2.43 5.61 -12.33
N ASP A 56 3.48 6.41 -12.25
CA ASP A 56 3.98 7.19 -13.39
C ASP A 56 4.34 6.24 -14.56
N VAL A 57 5.03 5.12 -14.26
CA VAL A 57 5.35 4.07 -15.26
C VAL A 57 4.08 3.42 -15.83
N GLU A 58 3.10 3.10 -14.98
CA GLU A 58 1.83 2.49 -15.43
C GLU A 58 1.05 3.44 -16.37
N GLU A 59 1.05 4.75 -16.09
CA GLU A 59 0.42 5.77 -16.92
C GLU A 59 1.15 6.00 -18.25
N GLU A 60 2.50 5.96 -18.25
CA GLU A 60 3.31 6.01 -19.47
C GLU A 60 3.03 4.81 -20.38
N LEU A 61 2.94 3.60 -19.83
CA LEU A 61 2.60 2.39 -20.59
C LEU A 61 1.17 2.47 -21.17
N HIS A 62 0.21 2.96 -20.39
CA HIS A 62 -1.17 3.16 -20.87
C HIS A 62 -1.30 4.27 -21.91
N THR A 63 -0.42 5.28 -21.89
CA THR A 63 -0.40 6.38 -22.87
C THR A 63 0.32 5.98 -24.15
N ALA A 64 1.39 5.18 -24.05
CA ALA A 64 2.12 4.65 -25.20
C ALA A 64 1.25 3.74 -26.08
N ASP A 65 0.31 2.99 -25.49
CA ASP A 65 -0.66 2.18 -26.22
C ASP A 65 -1.75 3.03 -26.92
N LYS A 66 -2.00 4.27 -26.44
CA LYS A 66 -2.99 5.20 -27.02
C LYS A 66 -2.44 6.16 -28.07
N GLN A 67 -1.14 6.13 -28.37
CA GLN A 67 -0.51 6.94 -29.41
C GLN A 67 -0.20 6.14 -30.68
N THR A 68 -1.17 5.38 -31.20
CA THR A 68 -1.28 5.28 -32.65
C THR A 68 -2.10 6.47 -33.13
N PRO A 69 -1.54 7.39 -33.96
CA PRO A 69 -2.34 8.38 -34.64
C PRO A 69 -3.21 7.62 -35.65
N VAL A 70 -4.42 7.25 -35.24
CA VAL A 70 -5.46 6.90 -36.19
C VAL A 70 -5.87 8.21 -36.84
N ASP A 71 -5.13 8.56 -37.88
CA ASP A 71 -5.50 9.52 -38.91
C ASP A 71 -6.93 9.23 -39.37
N SER A 72 -7.88 9.87 -38.69
CA SER A 72 -9.29 9.90 -39.04
C SER A 72 -9.63 11.19 -39.79
N ASN A 73 -8.68 11.70 -40.59
CA ASN A 73 -8.94 12.77 -41.56
C ASN A 73 -8.96 12.19 -42.98
N LYS A 74 -9.89 11.28 -43.27
CA LYS A 74 -10.16 10.83 -44.65
C LYS A 74 -11.64 10.63 -44.93
N LYS A 75 -12.32 11.74 -45.22
CA LYS A 75 -13.29 11.95 -46.34
C LYS A 75 -14.38 12.96 -45.97
N ASN A 76 -14.01 14.23 -45.98
CA ASN A 76 -14.93 15.27 -46.46
C ASN A 76 -14.75 15.37 -47.98
N HIS A 77 -15.33 14.43 -48.73
CA HIS A 77 -15.51 14.58 -50.17
C HIS A 77 -16.73 13.77 -50.62
N THR A 78 -17.88 14.43 -50.58
CA THR A 78 -19.00 14.14 -51.48
C THR A 78 -19.03 15.28 -52.49
N PRO A 79 -18.72 15.04 -53.77
CA PRO A 79 -18.92 16.03 -54.82
C PRO A 79 -20.42 16.38 -54.91
N PRO A 80 -20.79 17.66 -55.07
CA PRO A 80 -22.16 18.04 -55.38
C PRO A 80 -22.50 17.52 -56.78
N ALA A 81 -23.41 16.55 -56.86
CA ALA A 81 -24.09 16.23 -58.11
C ALA A 81 -25.32 17.15 -58.21
N GLY A 82 -25.32 18.00 -59.24
CA GLY A 82 -26.46 18.82 -59.63
C GLY A 82 -27.55 18.05 -60.36
#